data_AF-A0A8J7USB6-F1
#
_entry.id   AF-A0A8J7USB6-F1
#
_cell.length_a   1.000
_cell.length_b   1.000
_cell.length_c   1.000
_cell.angle_alpha   90.00
_cell.angle_beta   90.00
_cell.angle_gamma   90.00
#
_symmetry.space_group_name_H-M   'P 1'
#
loop_
_entity.id
_entity.type
_entity.pdbx_description
1 polymer ?
#
loop_
_entity_poly.entity_id
_entity_poly.type
_entity_poly.pdbx_seq_one_letter_code
_entity_poly.pdbx_strand_id
1 'polypeptide(L)'
;MEGMAKSGAGGRSPTLQIPIFYKLFASMLFVAVIPVILLGIMAAGDTEGIVEILGLQGTVFVLTLATLGIVVMWSLFLASSITRPITQLSEVARNVSMGDLREANVDVTSNDEIGDLAASFNRMINSYRVLDALAREDNE
;
A
#
# COMPACT_ATOMS: atom_id res chain seq x y z
N MET A 1 7.11 28.31 46.30
CA MET A 1 8.44 27.73 46.07
C MET A 1 8.33 26.31 46.57
N GLU A 2 8.39 25.24 45.78
CA GLU A 2 9.07 24.99 44.52
C GLU A 2 8.61 23.60 44.04
N GLY A 3 8.58 23.35 42.73
CA GLY A 3 8.56 21.98 42.18
C GLY A 3 7.28 21.50 41.49
N MET A 4 6.88 22.16 40.41
CA MET A 4 6.11 21.53 39.34
C MET A 4 6.94 20.47 38.59
N ALA A 5 6.20 19.58 37.90
CA ALA A 5 6.59 18.84 36.70
C ALA A 5 7.43 17.56 36.87
N LYS A 6 6.71 16.43 36.88
CA LYS A 6 7.12 15.28 36.04
C LYS A 6 6.01 15.02 35.03
N SER A 7 6.10 15.74 33.91
CA SER A 7 5.37 15.45 32.69
C SER A 7 5.88 14.11 32.15
N GLY A 8 5.02 13.09 32.19
CA GLY A 8 5.24 11.84 31.50
C GLY A 8 5.14 12.08 30.00
N ALA A 9 6.26 12.44 29.37
CA ALA A 9 6.41 12.37 27.93
C ALA A 9 6.41 10.90 27.53
N GLY A 10 5.22 10.35 27.27
CA GLY A 10 5.05 9.08 26.58
C GLY A 10 5.66 9.22 25.19
N GLY A 11 6.87 8.69 25.02
CA GLY A 11 7.58 8.66 23.76
C GLY A 11 6.76 7.91 22.73
N ARG A 12 6.12 8.63 21.81
CA ARG A 12 5.69 8.06 20.54
C ARG A 12 6.95 7.64 19.82
N SER A 13 7.22 6.34 19.79
CA SER A 13 8.24 5.76 18.91
C SER A 13 7.98 6.29 17.49
N PRO A 14 8.96 6.94 16.83
CA PRO A 14 8.76 7.43 15.47
C PRO A 14 8.54 6.22 14.56
N THR A 15 7.28 5.94 14.23
CA THR A 15 6.94 4.96 13.20
C THR A 15 7.38 5.57 11.89
N LEU A 16 8.43 5.02 11.27
CA LEU A 16 8.90 5.46 9.98
C LEU A 16 7.80 5.16 8.95
N GLN A 17 7.02 6.18 8.58
CA GLN A 17 6.03 6.09 7.52
C GLN A 17 6.79 6.11 6.19
N ILE A 18 6.73 5.03 5.43
CA ILE A 18 7.38 4.95 4.13
C ILE A 18 6.32 5.27 3.08
N PRO A 19 6.46 6.39 2.33
CA PRO A 19 5.50 6.74 1.30
C PRO A 19 5.24 5.61 0.33
N ILE A 20 3.97 5.40 -0.02
CA ILE A 20 3.53 4.40 -0.98
C ILE A 20 4.19 4.62 -2.34
N PHE A 21 4.47 5.88 -2.67
CA PHE A 21 5.22 6.26 -3.86
C PHE A 21 6.60 5.58 -3.91
N TYR A 22 7.33 5.46 -2.79
CA TYR A 22 8.63 4.76 -2.80
C TYR A 22 8.49 3.26 -2.98
N LYS A 23 7.43 2.64 -2.44
CA LYS A 23 7.14 1.22 -2.68
C LYS A 23 6.85 0.96 -4.16
N LEU A 24 6.05 1.84 -4.78
CA LEU A 24 5.72 1.81 -6.20
C LEU A 24 6.90 2.14 -7.11
N PHE A 25 7.73 3.10 -6.71
CA PHE A 25 8.87 3.52 -7.50
C PHE A 25 9.96 2.45 -7.47
N ALA A 26 10.27 1.90 -6.29
CA ALA A 26 11.19 0.78 -6.17
C ALA A 26 10.70 -0.42 -6.98
N SER A 27 9.41 -0.74 -6.90
CA SER A 27 8.84 -1.85 -7.67
C SER A 27 8.96 -1.66 -9.17
N MET A 28 8.57 -0.50 -9.67
CA MET A 28 8.62 -0.15 -11.08
C MET A 28 10.06 -0.14 -11.60
N LEU A 29 11.02 0.31 -10.78
CA LEU A 29 12.44 0.23 -11.10
C LEU A 29 12.86 -1.23 -11.32
N PHE A 30 12.50 -2.16 -10.42
CA PHE A 30 12.83 -3.58 -10.61
C PHE A 30 12.20 -4.16 -11.88
N VAL A 31 10.91 -3.89 -12.15
CA VAL A 31 10.23 -4.38 -13.35
C VAL A 31 10.86 -3.83 -14.64
N ALA A 32 11.25 -2.56 -14.66
CA ALA A 32 11.81 -1.92 -15.85
C ALA A 32 13.29 -2.28 -16.07
N VAL A 33 14.06 -2.40 -14.98
CA VAL A 33 15.51 -2.58 -15.04
C VAL A 33 15.88 -4.05 -15.26
N ILE A 34 15.17 -5.01 -14.66
CA ILE A 34 15.51 -6.44 -14.79
C ILE A 34 15.52 -6.90 -16.26
N PRO A 35 14.49 -6.64 -17.10
CA PRO A 35 14.51 -7.05 -18.50
C PRO A 35 15.62 -6.37 -19.30
N VAL A 36 15.88 -5.09 -19.04
CA VAL A 36 16.92 -4.32 -19.74
C VAL A 36 18.31 -4.84 -19.38
N ILE A 37 18.57 -5.14 -18.11
CA ILE A 37 19.82 -5.76 -17.66
C ILE A 37 19.98 -7.15 -18.29
N LEU A 38 18.92 -7.96 -18.31
CA LEU A 38 18.97 -9.30 -18.91
C LEU A 38 19.28 -9.25 -20.42
N LEU A 39 18.67 -8.30 -21.14
CA LEU A 39 18.99 -8.03 -22.54
C LEU A 39 20.42 -7.50 -22.72
N GLY A 40 20.88 -6.62 -21.83
CA GLY A 40 22.24 -6.09 -21.85
C GLY A 40 23.29 -7.17 -21.61
N ILE A 41 23.07 -8.07 -20.64
CA ILE A 41 23.93 -9.23 -20.37
C ILE A 41 23.94 -10.16 -21.58
N MET A 42 22.80 -10.38 -22.24
CA MET A 42 22.71 -11.17 -23.45
C MET A 42 23.46 -10.54 -24.65
N ALA A 43 23.39 -9.21 -24.79
CA ALA A 43 24.01 -8.49 -25.89
C ALA A 43 25.52 -8.25 -25.70
N ALA A 44 25.98 -8.12 -24.46
CA ALA A 44 27.37 -7.80 -24.13
C ALA A 44 28.18 -8.97 -23.56
N GLY A 45 27.53 -10.04 -23.11
CA GLY A 45 28.16 -11.14 -22.41
C GLY A 45 28.43 -12.34 -23.30
N ASP A 46 29.49 -13.08 -22.96
CA ASP A 46 29.85 -14.41 -23.42
C ASP A 46 28.83 -15.45 -22.91
N THR A 47 27.56 -15.24 -23.28
CA THR A 47 26.42 -16.10 -22.91
C THR A 47 26.40 -17.41 -23.69
N GLU A 48 27.49 -17.71 -24.39
CA GLU A 48 27.71 -18.92 -25.19
C GLU A 48 27.26 -20.15 -24.40
N GLY A 49 27.65 -20.30 -23.13
CA GLY A 49 27.24 -21.46 -22.33
C GLY A 49 25.73 -21.61 -22.08
N ILE A 50 24.99 -20.51 -21.83
CA ILE A 50 23.53 -20.58 -21.59
C ILE A 50 22.78 -20.74 -22.91
N VAL A 51 23.21 -20.00 -23.93
CA VAL A 51 22.61 -20.03 -25.28
C VAL A 51 22.92 -21.35 -25.99
N GLU A 52 24.05 -22.01 -25.71
CA GLU A 52 24.40 -23.33 -26.24
C GLU A 52 23.54 -24.44 -25.61
N ILE A 53 23.25 -24.36 -24.31
CA ILE A 53 22.41 -25.35 -23.60
C ILE A 53 20.93 -25.20 -23.97
N LEU A 54 20.40 -23.98 -23.98
CA LEU A 54 18.95 -23.71 -24.14
C LEU A 54 18.56 -23.26 -25.55
N GLY A 55 19.51 -22.88 -26.39
CA GLY A 55 19.26 -22.17 -27.64
C GLY A 55 18.81 -20.73 -27.43
N LEU A 56 18.87 -19.93 -28.50
CA LEU A 56 18.37 -18.56 -28.50
C LEU A 56 16.87 -18.50 -28.19
N GLN A 57 16.08 -19.42 -28.79
CA GLN A 57 14.63 -19.49 -28.59
C GLN A 57 14.27 -19.87 -27.14
N GLY A 58 14.95 -20.85 -26.55
CA GLY A 58 14.68 -21.28 -25.17
C GLY A 58 15.04 -20.20 -24.15
N THR A 59 16.17 -19.51 -24.36
CA THR A 59 16.59 -18.38 -23.53
C THR A 59 15.56 -17.25 -23.54
N VAL A 60 15.12 -16.81 -24.73
CA VAL A 60 14.09 -15.78 -24.88
C VAL A 60 12.77 -16.19 -24.23
N PHE A 61 12.38 -17.46 -24.37
CA PHE A 61 11.17 -17.99 -23.74
C PHE A 61 11.23 -17.93 -22.21
N VAL A 62 12.34 -18.37 -21.60
CA VAL A 62 12.54 -18.31 -20.14
C VAL A 62 12.51 -16.86 -19.64
N LEU A 63 13.17 -15.93 -20.33
CA LEU A 63 13.16 -14.51 -19.98
C LEU A 63 11.74 -13.90 -20.04
N THR A 64 10.97 -14.30 -21.06
CA THR A 64 9.57 -13.86 -21.22
C THR A 64 8.73 -14.36 -20.05
N LEU A 65 8.83 -15.64 -19.69
CA LEU A 65 8.12 -16.22 -18.55
C LEU A 65 8.51 -15.56 -17.23
N ALA A 66 9.80 -15.31 -17.00
CA ALA A 66 10.29 -14.63 -15.81
C ALA A 66 9.69 -13.22 -15.70
N THR A 67 9.69 -12.47 -16.80
CA THR A 67 9.10 -11.13 -16.87
C THR A 67 7.60 -11.15 -16.58
N LEU A 68 6.85 -12.07 -17.20
CA LEU A 68 5.42 -12.24 -16.94
C LEU A 68 5.14 -12.58 -15.47
N GLY A 69 5.92 -13.48 -14.88
CA GLY A 69 5.80 -13.82 -13.46
C GLY A 69 5.99 -12.61 -12.55
N ILE A 70 7.01 -11.78 -12.83
CA ILE A 70 7.26 -10.55 -12.09
C ILE A 70 6.07 -9.58 -12.23
N VAL A 71 5.55 -9.38 -13.45
CA VAL A 71 4.39 -8.50 -13.69
C VAL A 71 3.17 -8.97 -12.90
N VAL A 72 2.85 -10.26 -12.94
CA VAL A 72 1.70 -10.83 -12.20
C VAL A 72 1.87 -10.64 -10.69
N MET A 73 3.06 -10.96 -10.14
CA MET A 73 3.33 -10.74 -8.72
C MET A 73 3.14 -9.28 -8.32
N TRP A 74 3.62 -8.34 -9.14
CA TRP A 74 3.43 -6.92 -8.88
C TRP A 74 1.97 -6.49 -8.94
N SER A 75 1.21 -6.94 -9.93
CA SER A 75 -0.22 -6.65 -10.01
C SER A 75 -0.98 -7.12 -8.76
N LEU A 76 -0.66 -8.31 -8.24
CA LEU A 76 -1.27 -8.83 -7.01
C LEU A 76 -0.85 -8.02 -5.78
N PHE A 77 0.41 -7.58 -5.71
CA PHE A 77 0.88 -6.71 -4.65
C PHE A 77 0.17 -5.35 -4.67
N LEU A 78 0.02 -4.72 -5.84
CA LEU A 78 -0.71 -3.46 -6.02
C LEU A 78 -2.19 -3.59 -5.63
N ALA A 79 -2.84 -4.68 -6.08
CA ALA A 79 -4.24 -4.94 -5.76
C ALA A 79 -4.48 -5.06 -4.25
N SER A 80 -3.55 -5.70 -3.51
CA SER A 80 -3.67 -5.89 -2.07
C SER A 80 -3.25 -4.68 -1.24
N SER A 81 -2.23 -3.93 -1.67
CA SER A 81 -1.68 -2.78 -0.93
C SER A 81 -2.37 -1.44 -1.22
N ILE A 82 -3.01 -1.29 -2.39
CA ILE A 82 -3.61 -0.02 -2.83
C ILE A 82 -5.08 -0.20 -3.15
N THR A 83 -5.39 -1.04 -4.15
CA THR A 83 -6.74 -1.13 -4.70
C THR A 83 -7.73 -1.56 -3.64
N ARG A 84 -7.44 -2.64 -2.90
CA ARG A 84 -8.33 -3.18 -1.88
C ARG A 84 -8.62 -2.17 -0.75
N PRO A 85 -7.63 -1.54 -0.09
CA PRO A 85 -7.90 -0.51 0.92
C PRO A 85 -8.72 0.68 0.38
N ILE A 86 -8.42 1.16 -0.84
CA ILE A 86 -9.16 2.27 -1.46
C ILE A 86 -10.61 1.87 -1.76
N THR A 87 -10.84 0.67 -2.27
CA THR A 87 -12.19 0.16 -2.52
C THR A 87 -12.99 0.02 -1.22
N GLN A 88 -12.37 -0.49 -0.15
CA GLN A 88 -13.00 -0.56 1.17
C GLN A 88 -13.36 0.83 1.72
N LEU A 89 -12.45 1.80 1.63
CA LEU A 89 -12.73 3.19 1.97
C LEU A 89 -13.94 3.75 1.22
N SER A 90 -13.99 3.51 -0.10
CA SER A 90 -15.10 3.94 -0.96
C SER A 90 -16.44 3.32 -0.56
N GLU A 91 -16.45 2.02 -0.25
CA GLU A 91 -17.65 1.31 0.20
C GLU A 91 -18.17 1.85 1.54
N VAL A 92 -17.29 2.03 2.52
CA VAL A 92 -17.66 2.60 3.82
C VAL A 92 -18.14 4.04 3.67
N ALA A 93 -17.49 4.85 2.83
CA ALA A 93 -17.92 6.22 2.54
C ALA A 93 -19.32 6.27 1.94
N ARG A 94 -19.64 5.34 1.04
CA ARG A 94 -20.98 5.24 0.47
C ARG A 94 -22.03 4.93 1.54
N ASN A 95 -21.75 4.00 2.46
CA ASN A 95 -22.68 3.66 3.54
C ASN A 95 -22.90 4.84 4.51
N VAL A 96 -21.81 5.51 4.90
CA VAL A 96 -21.85 6.71 5.73
C VAL A 96 -22.66 7.82 5.07
N SER A 97 -22.54 8.01 3.74
CA SER A 97 -23.30 9.03 3.01
C SER A 97 -24.82 8.79 3.00
N MET A 98 -25.25 7.55 3.26
CA MET A 98 -26.66 7.18 3.38
C MET A 98 -27.17 7.26 4.83
N GLY A 99 -26.34 7.73 5.76
CA GLY A 99 -26.68 7.85 7.19
C GLY A 99 -26.48 6.57 8.00
N ASP A 100 -25.92 5.51 7.41
CA ASP A 100 -25.59 4.29 8.16
C ASP A 100 -24.22 4.42 8.82
N LEU A 101 -24.24 4.74 10.11
CA LEU A 101 -23.05 4.91 10.94
C LEU A 101 -22.79 3.73 11.88
N ARG A 102 -23.67 2.73 11.98
CA ARG A 102 -23.60 1.73 13.07
C ARG A 102 -22.37 0.82 12.95
N GLU A 103 -21.96 0.48 11.74
CA GLU A 103 -20.83 -0.43 11.45
C GLU A 103 -19.76 0.18 10.53
N ALA A 104 -19.84 1.48 10.24
CA ALA A 104 -18.86 2.15 9.38
C ALA A 104 -17.46 2.23 10.04
N ASN A 105 -16.55 1.35 9.66
CA ASN A 105 -15.14 1.41 10.07
C ASN A 105 -14.25 0.86 8.95
N VAL A 106 -13.06 1.45 8.78
CA VAL A 106 -12.05 0.98 7.82
C VAL A 106 -10.85 0.43 8.58
N ASP A 107 -10.40 -0.76 8.21
CA ASP A 107 -9.20 -1.35 8.81
C ASP A 107 -7.93 -0.62 8.37
N VAL A 108 -7.13 -0.16 9.34
CA VAL A 108 -5.83 0.46 9.08
C VAL A 108 -4.79 -0.64 8.92
N THR A 109 -4.58 -1.07 7.67
CA THR A 109 -3.69 -2.20 7.34
C THR A 109 -2.32 -1.77 6.80
N SER A 110 -2.13 -0.47 6.54
CA SER A 110 -0.90 0.08 5.97
C SER A 110 -0.24 1.10 6.88
N ASN A 111 1.09 1.22 6.78
CA ASN A 111 1.91 2.21 7.46
C ASN A 111 2.52 3.19 6.43
N ASP A 112 1.63 3.84 5.68
CA ASP A 112 1.90 4.84 4.65
C ASP A 112 0.67 5.77 4.49
N GLU A 113 0.62 6.56 3.42
CA GLU A 113 -0.47 7.53 3.18
C GLU A 113 -1.86 6.89 3.13
N ILE A 114 -1.96 5.61 2.72
CA ILE A 114 -3.24 4.89 2.70
C ILE A 114 -3.69 4.56 4.12
N GLY A 115 -2.74 4.20 4.99
CA GLY A 115 -2.98 4.00 6.42
C GLY A 115 -3.40 5.28 7.12
N ASP A 116 -2.70 6.39 6.82
CA ASP A 116 -3.03 7.70 7.37
C ASP A 116 -4.38 8.22 6.90
N LEU A 117 -4.73 7.96 5.63
CA LEU A 117 -6.05 8.25 5.08
C LEU A 117 -7.13 7.45 5.80
N ALA A 118 -6.95 6.14 5.96
CA ALA A 118 -7.90 5.28 6.68
C ALA A 118 -8.08 5.73 8.14
N ALA A 119 -6.99 6.05 8.84
CA ALA A 119 -7.04 6.55 10.21
C ALA A 119 -7.77 7.90 10.31
N SER A 120 -7.53 8.80 9.35
CA SER A 120 -8.21 10.11 9.28
C SER A 120 -9.70 9.97 8.99
N PHE A 121 -10.06 9.06 8.08
CA PHE A 121 -11.42 8.75 7.73
C PHE A 121 -12.21 8.16 8.92
N ASN A 122 -11.61 7.25 9.68
CA ASN A 122 -12.23 6.72 10.90
C ASN A 122 -12.48 7.82 11.96
N ARG A 123 -11.58 8.80 12.10
CA ARG A 123 -11.80 9.94 13.01
C ARG A 123 -12.98 10.81 12.57
N MET A 124 -13.16 11.00 11.26
CA MET A 124 -14.33 11.71 10.71
C MET A 124 -15.63 10.96 11.01
N ILE A 125 -15.68 9.65 10.76
CA ILE A 125 -16.86 8.82 11.07
C ILE A 125 -17.20 8.91 12.57
N ASN A 126 -16.19 8.82 13.43
CA ASN A 126 -16.40 8.92 14.87
C ASN A 126 -16.97 10.29 15.27
N SER A 127 -16.52 11.37 14.62
CA SER A 127 -17.06 12.71 14.85
C SER A 127 -18.55 12.80 14.47
N TYR A 128 -18.95 12.20 13.35
CA TYR A 128 -20.37 12.10 12.97
C TYR A 128 -21.21 11.29 13.95
N ARG A 129 -20.68 10.18 14.48
CA ARG A 129 -21.36 9.39 15.52
C ARG A 129 -21.61 10.18 16.80
N VAL A 130 -20.61 10.95 17.24
CA VAL A 130 -20.74 11.81 18.42
C VAL A 130 -21.82 12.88 18.18
N LEU A 131 -21.83 13.51 17.01
CA LEU A 131 -22.84 14.51 16.64
C LEU A 131 -24.27 13.90 16.59
N ASP A 132 -24.43 12.71 16.00
CA ASP A 132 -25.71 11.99 15.95
C ASP A 132 -26.21 11.62 17.36
N ALA A 133 -25.31 11.21 18.26
CA ALA A 133 -25.67 10.91 19.65
C ALA A 133 -26.16 12.16 20.41
N LEU A 134 -25.44 13.28 20.28
CA LEU A 134 -25.83 14.56 20.90
C LEU A 134 -27.18 15.07 20.36
N ALA A 135 -27.40 14.96 19.05
CA ALA A 135 -28.67 15.37 18.45
C ALA A 135 -29.87 14.52 18.92
N ARG A 136 -29.65 13.26 19.31
CA ARG A 136 -30.71 12.42 19.90
C ARG A 136 -31.01 12.81 21.35
N GLU A 137 -29.99 13.16 22.13
CA GLU A 137 -30.13 13.57 23.52
C GLU A 137 -30.88 14.91 23.67
N ASP A 138 -30.69 15.86 22.75
CA ASP A 138 -31.41 17.16 22.75
C ASP A 138 -32.90 17.05 22.36
N ASN A 139 -33.31 15.92 21.76
CA ASN A 139 -34.70 15.67 21.35
C ASN A 139 -35.50 14.83 22.36
N GLU A 140 -34.89 14.41 23.48
CA GLU A 140 -35.53 13.71 24.61
C GLU A 140 -35.74 14.65 25.81
#